data_AF-A0A9W6KXR2-F1
#
_entry.id   AF-A0A9W6KXR2-F1
#
_cell.length_a   1.000
_cell.length_b   1.000
_cell.length_c   1.000
_cell.angle_alpha   90.00
_cell.angle_beta   90.00
_cell.angle_gamma   90.00
#
_symmetry.space_group_name_H-M   'P 1'
#
loop_
_entity.id
_entity.type
_entity.pdbx_description
1 polymer ?
#
loop_
_entity_poly.entity_id
_entity_poly.type
_entity_poly.pdbx_seq_one_letter_code
_entity_poly.pdbx_strand_id
1 'polypeptide(L)'
;MSDGFAVDPAVLEAHAATLEAAERRLAGGMPGPGVLSPDAFGLVGRLFAGAASEAAEAGVAVLEAARRGLVAAAASAREAAATYREADLAAALALERATGPASP
;
A
#
# COMPACT_ATOMS: atom_id res chain seq x y z
N MET A 1 -22.66 22.57 -16.02
CA MET A 1 -22.60 21.11 -15.79
C MET A 1 -21.19 20.85 -15.29
N SER A 2 -21.02 20.70 -13.98
CA SER A 2 -19.70 20.46 -13.40
C SER A 2 -19.30 19.02 -13.71
N ASP A 3 -18.16 18.85 -14.38
CA ASP A 3 -17.41 17.59 -14.40
C ASP A 3 -17.09 17.23 -12.95
N GLY A 4 -18.02 16.54 -12.30
CA GLY A 4 -17.89 16.10 -10.92
C GLY A 4 -16.84 15.00 -10.87
N PHE A 5 -15.81 15.20 -10.06
CA PHE A 5 -14.82 14.18 -9.77
C PHE A 5 -15.52 13.03 -9.04
N ALA A 6 -15.99 12.02 -9.79
CA ALA A 6 -16.62 10.84 -9.25
C ALA A 6 -15.53 9.82 -8.90
N VAL A 7 -15.31 9.60 -7.61
CA VAL A 7 -14.41 8.55 -7.13
C VAL A 7 -15.25 7.31 -6.84
N ASP A 8 -14.91 6.21 -7.50
CA ASP A 8 -15.53 4.91 -7.24
C ASP A 8 -14.86 4.22 -6.04
N PRO A 9 -15.56 3.99 -4.91
CA PRO A 9 -15.02 3.28 -3.77
C PRO A 9 -14.53 1.86 -4.10
N ALA A 10 -15.14 1.18 -5.08
CA ALA A 10 -14.71 -0.16 -5.49
C ALA A 10 -13.32 -0.15 -6.15
N VAL A 11 -13.02 0.91 -6.92
CA VAL A 11 -11.69 1.11 -7.51
C VAL A 11 -10.64 1.35 -6.43
N LEU A 12 -10.96 2.14 -5.40
CA LEU A 12 -10.07 2.36 -4.26
C LEU A 12 -9.77 1.07 -3.49
N GLU A 13 -10.78 0.24 -3.24
CA GLU A 13 -10.61 -1.07 -2.59
C GLU A 13 -9.73 -2.02 -3.44
N ALA A 14 -9.92 -2.01 -4.77
CA ALA A 14 -9.07 -2.78 -5.69
C ALA A 14 -7.61 -2.31 -5.67
N HIS A 15 -7.37 -1.00 -5.58
CA HIS A 15 -6.02 -0.45 -5.41
C HIS A 15 -5.41 -0.85 -4.06
N ALA A 16 -6.18 -0.81 -2.97
CA ALA A 16 -5.71 -1.28 -1.66
C ALA A 16 -5.28 -2.75 -1.71
N ALA A 17 -6.08 -3.62 -2.34
CA ALA A 17 -5.73 -5.03 -2.51
C ALA A 17 -4.46 -5.24 -3.35
N THR A 18 -4.25 -4.41 -4.37
CA THR A 18 -3.04 -4.43 -5.21
C THR A 18 -1.80 -4.03 -4.41
N LEU A 19 -1.90 -3.00 -3.57
CA LEU A 19 -0.82 -2.55 -2.69
C LEU A 19 -0.43 -3.62 -1.67
N GLU A 20 -1.40 -4.30 -1.08
CA GLU A 20 -1.15 -5.45 -0.18
C GLU A 20 -0.53 -6.64 -0.90
N ALA A 21 -0.92 -6.91 -2.15
CA ALA A 21 -0.29 -7.96 -2.95
C ALA A 21 1.18 -7.63 -3.26
N ALA A 22 1.48 -6.37 -3.57
CA ALA A 22 2.85 -5.89 -3.76
C ALA A 22 3.67 -6.01 -2.47
N GLU A 23 3.07 -5.67 -1.32
CA GLU A 23 3.68 -5.82 0.00
C GLU A 23 4.05 -7.29 0.26
N ARG A 24 3.12 -8.23 0.03
CA ARG A 24 3.34 -9.66 0.24
C ARG A 24 4.44 -10.20 -0.66
N ARG A 25 4.47 -9.75 -1.92
CA ARG A 25 5.54 -10.09 -2.86
C ARG A 25 6.89 -9.57 -2.38
N LEU A 26 6.94 -8.35 -1.83
CA LEU A 26 8.17 -7.82 -1.25
C LEU A 26 8.61 -8.62 -0.01
N ALA A 27 7.67 -9.00 0.87
CA ALA A 27 7.95 -9.87 2.03
C ALA A 27 8.63 -11.16 1.61
N GLY A 28 8.03 -11.85 0.64
CA GLY A 28 8.49 -13.16 0.19
C GLY A 28 9.86 -13.11 -0.50
N GLY A 29 10.27 -11.93 -0.99
CA GLY A 29 11.57 -11.71 -1.61
C GLY A 29 12.64 -11.16 -0.66
N MET A 30 12.32 -10.84 0.60
CA MET A 30 13.32 -10.30 1.51
C MET A 30 14.33 -11.39 1.91
N PRO A 31 15.63 -11.08 1.90
CA PRO A 31 16.62 -12.00 2.43
C PRO A 31 16.39 -12.21 3.93
N GLY A 32 16.47 -13.46 4.38
CA GLY A 32 16.45 -13.78 5.80
C GLY A 32 17.66 -13.21 6.54
N PRO A 33 17.61 -13.14 7.88
CA PRO A 33 18.75 -12.70 8.67
C PRO A 33 19.96 -13.63 8.44
N GLY A 34 21.14 -13.05 8.20
CA GLY A 34 22.40 -13.79 8.06
C GLY A 34 22.65 -14.46 6.70
N VAL A 35 21.88 -14.13 5.65
CA VAL A 35 22.02 -14.74 4.31
C VAL A 35 23.34 -14.40 3.61
N LEU A 36 24.02 -13.31 4.00
CA LEU A 36 25.31 -12.94 3.44
C LEU A 36 26.44 -13.48 4.29
N SER A 37 26.89 -14.69 3.97
CA SER A 37 28.13 -15.23 4.52
C SER A 37 29.33 -14.47 3.93
N PRO A 38 30.27 -13.96 4.74
CA PRO A 38 31.52 -13.35 4.25
C PRO A 38 32.35 -14.31 3.38
N ASP A 39 32.17 -15.62 3.58
CA ASP A 39 32.84 -16.65 2.78
C ASP A 39 32.26 -16.82 1.38
N ALA A 40 31.04 -16.33 1.13
CA ALA A 40 30.41 -16.36 -0.20
C ALA A 40 31.20 -15.55 -1.24
N PHE A 41 32.05 -14.62 -0.80
CA PHE A 41 32.80 -13.74 -1.68
C PHE A 41 34.26 -14.19 -1.89
N GLY A 42 34.72 -15.26 -1.22
CA GLY A 42 36.10 -15.74 -1.34
C GLY A 42 37.17 -14.75 -0.82
N LEU A 43 38.45 -15.00 -1.12
CA LEU A 43 39.59 -14.29 -0.50
C LEU A 43 39.67 -12.80 -0.88
N VAL A 44 39.35 -12.46 -2.15
CA VAL A 44 39.19 -11.07 -2.62
C VAL A 44 37.91 -10.46 -2.07
N GLY A 45 36.87 -11.27 -1.90
CA GLY A 45 35.59 -10.83 -1.36
C GLY A 45 35.58 -10.50 0.11
N ARG A 46 36.44 -11.11 0.93
CA ARG A 46 36.59 -10.74 2.36
C ARG A 46 36.99 -9.27 2.55
N LEU A 47 37.74 -8.69 1.60
CA LEU A 47 38.09 -7.26 1.61
C LEU A 47 36.88 -6.35 1.37
N PHE A 48 35.90 -6.81 0.60
CA PHE A 48 34.67 -6.06 0.28
C PHE A 48 33.45 -6.52 1.07
N ALA A 49 33.58 -7.59 1.87
CA ALA A 49 32.48 -8.20 2.60
C ALA A 49 31.81 -7.22 3.57
N GLY A 50 32.59 -6.35 4.22
CA GLY A 50 32.04 -5.28 5.06
C GLY A 50 31.12 -4.32 4.29
N ALA A 51 31.62 -3.78 3.18
CA ALA A 51 30.82 -2.88 2.32
C ALA A 51 29.61 -3.59 1.69
N ALA A 52 29.74 -4.87 1.34
CA ALA A 52 28.63 -5.67 0.82
C ALA A 52 27.56 -5.95 1.89
N SER A 53 27.97 -6.24 3.13
CA SER A 53 27.07 -6.38 4.28
C SER A 53 26.35 -5.07 4.60
N GLU A 54 27.07 -3.95 4.67
CA GLU A 54 26.47 -2.62 4.90
C GLU A 54 25.47 -2.25 3.80
N ALA A 55 25.83 -2.46 2.53
CA ALA A 55 24.93 -2.21 1.41
C ALA A 55 23.68 -3.09 1.46
N ALA A 56 23.81 -4.33 1.90
CA ALA A 56 22.68 -5.24 2.05
C ALA A 56 21.78 -4.87 3.24
N GLU A 57 22.35 -4.50 4.38
CA GLU A 57 21.59 -4.00 5.53
C GLU A 57 20.82 -2.73 5.18
N ALA A 58 21.46 -1.78 4.50
CA ALA A 58 20.81 -0.59 3.97
C ALA A 58 19.70 -0.96 2.96
N GLY A 59 19.95 -1.95 2.08
CA GLY A 59 18.95 -2.47 1.15
C GLY A 59 17.74 -3.05 1.86
N VAL A 60 17.94 -3.88 2.89
CA VAL A 60 16.87 -4.45 3.72
C VAL A 60 16.06 -3.34 4.40
N ALA A 61 16.73 -2.33 4.98
CA ALA A 61 16.05 -1.21 5.62
C ALA A 61 15.15 -0.42 4.64
N VAL A 62 15.61 -0.23 3.40
CA VAL A 62 14.81 0.40 2.33
C VAL A 62 13.60 -0.47 1.95
N LEU A 63 13.79 -1.78 1.82
CA LEU A 63 12.68 -2.71 1.52
C LEU A 63 11.64 -2.74 2.65
N GLU A 64 12.07 -2.70 3.91
CA GLU A 64 11.14 -2.59 5.03
C GLU A 64 10.37 -1.27 5.04
N ALA A 65 11.05 -0.15 4.73
CA ALA A 65 10.40 1.14 4.61
C ALA A 65 9.35 1.14 3.48
N ALA A 66 9.69 0.53 2.34
CA ALA A 66 8.75 0.35 1.23
C ALA A 66 7.54 -0.51 1.62
N ARG A 67 7.72 -1.62 2.36
CA ARG A 67 6.62 -2.43 2.90
C ARG A 67 5.69 -1.61 3.77
N ARG A 68 6.24 -0.87 4.74
CA ARG A 68 5.45 -0.01 5.63
C ARG A 68 4.66 1.04 4.84
N GLY A 69 5.28 1.64 3.81
CA GLY A 69 4.63 2.58 2.90
C GLY A 69 3.46 1.96 2.13
N LEU A 70 3.61 0.73 1.61
CA LEU A 70 2.56 0.02 0.90
C LEU A 70 1.36 -0.29 1.81
N VAL A 71 1.60 -0.75 3.04
CA VAL A 71 0.54 -0.99 4.03
C VAL A 71 -0.20 0.30 4.36
N ALA A 72 0.54 1.38 4.62
CA ALA A 72 -0.04 2.69 4.96
C ALA A 72 -0.90 3.23 3.80
N ALA A 73 -0.42 3.11 2.56
CA ALA A 73 -1.17 3.54 1.38
C ALA A 73 -2.43 2.69 1.16
N ALA A 74 -2.37 1.37 1.38
CA ALA A 74 -3.53 0.50 1.31
C ALA A 74 -4.59 0.87 2.37
N ALA A 75 -4.15 1.15 3.60
CA ALA A 75 -5.05 1.60 4.66
C ALA A 75 -5.72 2.93 4.32
N SER A 76 -4.96 3.90 3.80
CA SER A 76 -5.50 5.21 3.38
C SER A 76 -6.51 5.08 2.23
N ALA A 77 -6.27 4.18 1.26
CA ALA A 77 -7.22 3.92 0.18
C ALA A 77 -8.55 3.33 0.69
N ARG A 78 -8.50 2.42 1.67
CA ARG A 78 -9.70 1.87 2.32
C ARG A 78 -10.46 2.92 3.12
N GLU A 79 -9.74 3.75 3.85
CA GLU A 79 -10.33 4.87 4.61
C GLU A 79 -11.04 5.84 3.65
N ALA A 80 -10.40 6.23 2.56
CA ALA A 80 -11.02 7.06 1.53
C ALA A 80 -12.27 6.40 0.94
N ALA A 81 -12.24 5.10 0.64
CA ALA A 81 -13.40 4.35 0.14
C ALA A 81 -14.55 4.31 1.15
N ALA A 82 -14.27 4.27 2.45
CA ALA A 82 -15.29 4.37 3.50
C ALA A 82 -15.89 5.79 3.53
N THR A 83 -15.05 6.83 3.53
CA THR A 83 -15.50 8.24 3.52
C THR A 83 -16.39 8.55 2.31
N TYR A 84 -16.04 8.08 1.11
CA TYR A 84 -16.87 8.29 -0.07
C TYR A 84 -18.23 7.58 0.04
N ARG A 85 -18.27 6.34 0.54
CA ARG A 85 -19.54 5.62 0.77
C ARG A 85 -20.44 6.34 1.78
N GLU A 86 -19.85 6.87 2.84
CA GLU A 86 -20.58 7.66 3.84
C GLU A 86 -21.14 8.96 3.25
N ALA A 87 -20.34 9.65 2.43
CA ALA A 87 -20.77 10.87 1.73
C ALA A 87 -21.91 10.60 0.74
N ASP A 88 -21.80 9.51 -0.05
CA ASP A 88 -22.84 9.10 -1.00
C ASP A 88 -24.15 8.74 -0.29
N LEU A 89 -24.08 8.01 0.83
CA LEU A 89 -25.24 7.68 1.64
C LEU A 89 -25.88 8.95 2.24
N ALA A 90 -25.07 9.86 2.77
CA ALA A 90 -25.55 11.12 3.33
C ALA A 90 -26.24 11.98 2.26
N ALA A 91 -25.68 12.02 1.04
CA ALA A 91 -26.27 12.72 -0.10
C ALA A 91 -27.59 12.08 -0.56
N ALA A 92 -27.66 10.74 -0.63
CA ALA A 92 -28.87 10.01 -0.98
C ALA A 92 -30.01 10.26 0.03
N LEU A 93 -29.71 10.20 1.34
CA LEU A 93 -30.67 10.51 2.39
C LEU A 93 -31.13 11.97 2.39
N ALA A 94 -30.23 12.91 2.08
CA ALA A 94 -30.57 14.31 1.93
C ALA A 94 -31.52 14.54 0.74
N LEU A 95 -31.26 13.86 -0.38
CA LEU A 95 -32.12 13.91 -1.56
C LEU A 95 -33.51 13.34 -1.27
N GLU A 96 -33.59 12.17 -0.64
CA GLU A 96 -34.87 11.53 -0.27
C GLU A 96 -35.74 12.45 0.60
N ARG A 97 -35.13 13.13 1.58
CA ARG A 97 -35.82 14.13 2.42
C ARG A 97 -36.28 15.34 1.61
N ALA A 98 -35.49 15.78 0.63
CA ALA A 98 -35.80 16.94 -0.19
C ALA A 98 -36.90 16.66 -1.23
N THR A 99 -36.99 15.44 -1.76
CA THR A 99 -37.97 15.07 -2.79
C THR A 99 -39.29 14.55 -2.21
N GLY A 100 -39.34 14.18 -0.93
CA GLY A 100 -40.54 13.63 -0.28
C GLY A 100 -40.98 12.27 -0.85
N PRO A 101 -41.92 11.55 -0.20
CA PRO A 101 -42.53 10.39 -0.83
C PRO A 101 -43.27 10.86 -2.07
N ALA A 102 -43.00 10.22 -3.22
CA ALA A 102 -43.82 10.38 -4.41
C ALA A 102 -45.29 10.20 -3.99
N SER A 103 -46.05 11.29 -4.03
CA SER A 103 -47.48 11.22 -3.75
C SER A 103 -48.13 10.32 -4.83
N PRO A 104 -49.06 9.44 -4.44
CA PRO A 104 -49.60 8.38 -5.30
C PRO A 104 -50.36 8.89 -6.52
#